data_AF-A0A9P6ADL1-F1
#
_entry.id   AF-A0A9P6ADL1-F1
#
_cell.length_a   1.000
_cell.length_b   1.000
_cell.length_c   1.000
_cell.angle_alpha   90.00
_cell.angle_beta   90.00
_cell.angle_gamma   90.00
#
_symmetry.space_group_name_H-M   'P 1'
#
loop_
_entity.id
_entity.type
_entity.pdbx_description
1 polymer ?
#
loop_
_entity_poly.entity_id
_entity_poly.type
_entity_poly.pdbx_seq_one_letter_code
_entity_poly.pdbx_strand_id
1 'polypeptide(L)'
;MTQAQIHLELVQSERQSHAAGEPELHANWKNTSDVSLNMWLRRVALAQHFSKPTFRSIGFKWKSSAYMPEAMCLVAAMPSRDDSDCHPETQLLRLPSQLPSSTHASNPCLVDMECKLRYAQATDSIAELRQSLIVCAHLTKYKVDQVSGQNPNTRARTLLNKAEARTNRIAMRYSVAWKSYLTLAGSGLGMVLICMKHCMLNGPRHSAQMQRWAEEVQLLQEEMHHVLQFSEYRATWWEDRKSLRMPGLLLDLSDGIHAYAAKQASIFRDRAKDFVWIWKTLGVDIIHSDED
;
A
#
# COMPACT_ATOMS: atom_id res chain seq x y z
N MET A 1 4.59 -6.98 -12.87
CA MET A 1 5.38 -5.79 -13.23
C MET A 1 5.47 -4.90 -12.01
N THR A 2 6.64 -4.37 -11.68
CA THR A 2 6.80 -3.42 -10.57
C THR A 2 6.50 -1.99 -11.01
N GLN A 3 6.28 -1.08 -10.08
CA GLN A 3 6.02 0.33 -10.37
C GLN A 3 7.21 0.96 -11.12
N ALA A 4 8.43 0.55 -10.79
CA ALA A 4 9.63 0.97 -11.49
C ALA A 4 9.67 0.52 -12.96
N GLN A 5 9.20 -0.70 -13.25
CA GLN A 5 9.11 -1.21 -14.61
C GLN A 5 8.08 -0.44 -15.45
N ILE A 6 6.90 -0.14 -14.88
CA ILE A 6 5.90 0.68 -15.57
C ILE A 6 6.44 2.08 -15.83
N HIS A 7 7.11 2.69 -14.85
CA HIS A 7 7.76 3.99 -15.06
C HIS A 7 8.79 3.95 -16.18
N LEU A 8 9.60 2.89 -16.26
CA LEU A 8 10.56 2.71 -17.33
C LEU A 8 9.88 2.60 -18.70
N GLU A 9 8.82 1.79 -18.80
CA GLU A 9 8.05 1.60 -20.03
C GLU A 9 7.37 2.90 -20.49
N LEU A 10 6.78 3.65 -19.56
CA LEU A 10 6.19 4.97 -19.86
C LEU A 10 7.26 5.94 -20.38
N VAL A 11 8.42 5.99 -19.72
CA VAL A 11 9.55 6.84 -20.17
C VAL A 11 10.08 6.40 -21.53
N GLN A 12 10.11 5.09 -21.82
CA GLN A 12 10.53 4.57 -23.12
C GLN A 12 9.52 4.88 -24.21
N SER A 13 8.22 4.73 -23.93
CA SER A 13 7.13 5.09 -24.84
C SER A 13 7.14 6.58 -25.16
N GLU A 14 7.34 7.44 -24.16
CA GLU A 14 7.49 8.89 -24.37
C GLU A 14 8.68 9.22 -25.27
N ARG A 15 9.83 8.57 -25.07
CA ARG A 15 11.01 8.76 -25.93
C ARG A 15 10.76 8.33 -27.37
N GLN A 16 9.99 7.25 -27.58
CA GLN A 16 9.64 6.76 -28.90
C GLN A 16 8.66 7.71 -29.61
N SER A 17 7.63 8.19 -28.91
CA SER A 17 6.73 9.24 -29.40
C SER A 17 7.49 10.53 -29.77
N HIS A 18 8.43 10.96 -28.92
CA HIS A 18 9.26 12.13 -29.21
C HIS A 18 10.17 11.91 -30.43
N ALA A 19 10.76 10.73 -30.58
CA ALA A 19 11.54 10.37 -31.77
C ALA A 19 10.68 10.34 -33.06
N ALA A 20 9.37 10.08 -32.93
CA ALA A 20 8.39 10.14 -34.01
C ALA A 20 7.87 11.56 -34.30
N GLY A 21 8.34 12.59 -33.57
CA GLY A 21 7.96 13.99 -33.76
C GLY A 21 6.72 14.42 -32.96
N GLU A 22 6.19 13.57 -32.08
CA GLU A 22 5.14 13.97 -31.15
C GLU A 22 5.72 14.85 -30.03
N PRO A 23 5.01 15.89 -29.58
CA PRO A 23 5.49 16.77 -28.53
C PRO A 23 5.71 16.01 -27.20
N GLU A 24 6.84 16.27 -26.56
CA GLU A 24 7.23 15.63 -25.29
C GLU A 24 6.21 15.95 -24.17
N LEU A 25 5.50 14.94 -23.66
CA LEU A 25 4.54 15.10 -22.56
C LEU A 25 5.19 15.60 -21.27
N HIS A 26 6.47 15.29 -21.07
CA HIS A 26 7.29 15.68 -19.93
C HIS A 26 8.63 16.23 -20.39
N ALA A 27 8.62 17.32 -21.16
CA ALA A 27 9.83 18.12 -21.30
C ALA A 27 10.35 18.44 -19.89
N ASN A 28 11.57 17.99 -19.61
CA ASN A 28 12.28 18.36 -18.39
C ASN A 28 12.25 19.88 -18.35
N TRP A 29 11.45 20.47 -17.47
CA TRP A 29 11.16 21.92 -17.39
C TRP A 29 12.42 22.80 -17.24
N LYS A 30 13.57 22.18 -17.01
CA LYS A 30 14.88 22.81 -17.09
C LYS A 30 15.29 23.17 -18.53
N ASN A 31 14.82 22.44 -19.54
CA ASN A 31 15.31 22.42 -20.92
C ASN A 31 14.19 22.41 -22.01
N THR A 32 12.95 22.84 -21.73
CA THR A 32 11.92 22.92 -22.79
C THR A 32 12.22 24.07 -23.77
N SER A 33 12.15 23.79 -25.08
CA SER A 33 12.35 24.75 -26.17
C SER A 33 11.20 25.74 -26.37
N ASP A 34 10.11 25.63 -25.60
CA ASP A 34 9.01 26.59 -25.64
C ASP A 34 9.36 27.85 -24.84
N VAL A 35 10.05 28.76 -25.51
CA VAL A 35 10.56 30.03 -24.96
C VAL A 35 9.44 30.87 -24.36
N SER A 36 8.21 30.77 -24.84
CA SER A 36 7.05 31.56 -24.40
C SER A 36 6.61 31.19 -22.99
N LEU A 37 6.28 29.92 -22.74
CA LEU A 37 5.83 29.44 -21.44
C LEU A 37 6.95 29.43 -20.41
N ASN A 38 8.19 29.11 -20.83
CA ASN A 38 9.35 29.19 -19.95
C ASN A 38 9.71 30.63 -19.58
N MET A 39 9.54 31.61 -20.46
CA MET A 39 9.75 33.02 -20.13
C MET A 39 8.63 33.58 -19.25
N TRP A 40 7.36 33.18 -19.47
CA TRP A 40 6.24 33.54 -18.60
C TRP A 40 6.37 32.93 -17.20
N LEU A 41 6.65 31.63 -17.10
CA LEU A 41 6.85 30.94 -15.82
C LEU A 41 8.12 31.39 -15.09
N ARG A 42 9.21 31.73 -15.80
CA ARG A 42 10.39 32.37 -15.20
C ARG A 42 10.09 33.79 -14.71
N ARG A 43 9.28 34.58 -15.43
CA ARG A 43 8.81 35.89 -14.96
C ARG A 43 7.93 35.77 -13.73
N VAL A 44 7.06 34.76 -13.66
CA VAL A 44 6.23 34.47 -12.48
C VAL A 44 7.07 33.95 -11.29
N ALA A 45 8.04 33.08 -11.54
CA ALA A 45 8.95 32.54 -10.51
C ALA A 45 9.96 33.57 -9.98
N LEU A 46 10.39 34.53 -10.81
CA LEU A 46 11.20 35.66 -10.38
C LEU A 46 10.37 36.74 -9.67
N ALA A 47 9.06 36.81 -9.92
CA ALA A 47 8.19 37.82 -9.34
C ALA A 47 7.79 37.51 -7.88
N GLN A 48 7.61 36.23 -7.47
CA GLN A 48 7.20 35.87 -6.10
C GLN A 48 7.71 34.48 -5.68
N HIS A 49 8.09 34.34 -4.40
CA HIS A 49 8.71 33.18 -3.73
C HIS A 49 7.91 31.84 -3.78
N PHE A 50 7.76 31.19 -4.94
CA PHE A 50 7.08 29.89 -5.02
C PHE A 50 8.00 28.69 -4.76
N SER A 51 7.53 27.74 -3.94
CA SER A 51 8.21 26.48 -3.62
C SER A 51 8.07 25.42 -4.73
N LYS A 52 9.02 24.48 -4.87
CA LYS A 52 9.00 23.39 -5.88
C LYS A 52 7.66 22.61 -5.97
N PRO A 53 6.99 22.28 -4.85
CA PRO A 53 5.69 21.62 -4.88
C PRO A 53 4.59 22.50 -5.51
N THR A 54 4.58 23.80 -5.23
CA THR A 54 3.62 24.76 -5.81
C THR A 54 3.77 24.81 -7.33
N PHE A 55 5.00 24.77 -7.84
CA PHE A 55 5.27 24.71 -9.29
C PHE A 55 4.71 23.43 -9.95
N ARG A 56 4.94 22.26 -9.33
CA ARG A 56 4.41 20.97 -9.85
C ARG A 56 2.88 20.96 -9.87
N SER A 57 2.28 21.55 -8.85
CA SER A 57 0.83 21.65 -8.73
C SER A 57 0.20 22.50 -9.84
N ILE A 58 0.79 23.66 -10.14
CA ILE A 58 0.36 24.53 -11.26
C ILE A 58 0.49 23.79 -12.59
N GLY A 59 1.61 23.10 -12.81
CA GLY A 59 1.81 22.29 -14.01
C GLY A 59 0.78 21.16 -14.15
N PHE A 60 0.44 20.48 -13.05
CA PHE A 60 -0.60 19.44 -13.06
C PHE A 60 -1.98 20.02 -13.38
N LYS A 61 -2.35 21.18 -12.82
CA LYS A 61 -3.60 21.89 -13.14
C LYS A 61 -3.71 22.23 -14.62
N TRP A 62 -2.63 22.75 -15.22
CA TRP A 62 -2.61 23.07 -16.65
C TRP A 62 -2.81 21.82 -17.51
N LYS A 63 -2.07 20.74 -17.23
CA LYS A 63 -2.24 19.45 -17.93
C LYS A 63 -3.65 18.88 -17.72
N SER A 64 -4.18 18.96 -16.51
CA SER A 64 -5.55 18.53 -16.21
C SER A 64 -6.57 19.35 -16.98
N SER A 65 -6.36 20.65 -17.18
CA SER A 65 -7.23 21.47 -18.02
C SER A 65 -7.20 21.08 -19.49
N ALA A 66 -6.07 20.60 -20.00
CA ALA A 66 -5.92 20.18 -21.40
C ALA A 66 -6.51 18.77 -21.64
N TYR A 67 -6.23 17.82 -20.74
CA TYR A 67 -6.61 16.42 -20.93
C TYR A 67 -7.88 15.99 -20.16
N MET A 68 -8.24 16.68 -19.08
CA MET A 68 -9.32 16.29 -18.17
C MET A 68 -10.17 17.51 -17.72
N PRO A 69 -10.82 18.23 -18.66
CA PRO A 69 -11.56 19.45 -18.34
C PRO A 69 -12.68 19.22 -17.31
N GLU A 70 -13.31 18.04 -17.33
CA GLU A 70 -14.36 17.67 -16.38
C GLU A 70 -13.84 17.52 -14.94
N ALA A 71 -12.59 17.10 -14.76
CA ALA A 71 -11.94 17.09 -13.46
C ALA A 71 -11.78 18.50 -12.90
N MET A 72 -11.49 19.48 -13.78
CA MET A 72 -11.40 20.89 -13.39
C MET A 72 -12.75 21.46 -13.00
N CYS A 73 -13.82 21.13 -13.73
CA CYS A 73 -15.19 21.51 -13.37
C CYS A 73 -15.58 20.97 -11.99
N LEU A 74 -15.25 19.71 -11.70
CA LEU A 74 -15.55 19.09 -10.41
C LEU A 74 -14.70 19.66 -9.25
N VAL A 75 -13.47 20.09 -9.52
CA VAL A 75 -12.65 20.79 -8.54
C VAL A 75 -13.17 22.21 -8.29
N ALA A 76 -13.62 22.91 -9.32
CA ALA A 76 -14.20 24.25 -9.22
C ALA A 76 -15.57 24.27 -8.54
N ALA A 77 -16.34 23.17 -8.62
CA ALA A 77 -17.63 23.02 -7.96
C ALA A 77 -17.53 22.70 -6.46
N MET A 78 -16.33 22.37 -5.94
CA MET A 78 -16.13 22.18 -4.51
C MET A 78 -16.09 23.54 -3.80
N PRO A 79 -16.66 23.67 -2.58
CA PRO A 79 -16.64 24.93 -1.85
C PRO A 79 -15.21 25.43 -1.69
N SER A 80 -14.98 26.71 -1.98
CA SER A 80 -13.69 27.37 -1.80
C SER A 80 -13.24 27.18 -0.35
N ARG A 81 -12.17 26.40 -0.16
CA ARG A 81 -11.45 26.37 1.12
C ARG A 81 -10.86 27.76 1.35
N ASP A 82 -10.88 28.25 2.59
CA ASP A 82 -10.31 29.54 2.95
C ASP A 82 -8.92 29.71 2.32
N ASP A 83 -8.72 30.79 1.57
CA ASP A 83 -7.53 31.06 0.75
C ASP A 83 -6.22 31.12 1.58
N SER A 84 -6.32 31.15 2.91
CA SER A 84 -5.18 31.19 3.84
C SER A 84 -4.41 29.86 3.95
N ASP A 85 -4.99 28.71 3.58
CA ASP A 85 -4.39 27.37 3.70
C ASP A 85 -4.12 26.71 2.33
N CYS A 86 -3.69 27.52 1.35
CA CYS A 86 -3.32 27.04 0.01
C CYS A 86 -1.90 26.45 -0.02
N HIS A 87 -1.64 25.49 0.88
CA HIS A 87 -0.43 24.70 0.83
C HIS A 87 -0.51 23.70 -0.35
N PRO A 88 0.61 23.45 -1.06
CA PRO A 88 0.61 22.59 -2.24
C PRO A 88 0.16 21.15 -1.94
N GLU A 89 0.31 20.68 -0.70
CA GLU A 89 -0.16 19.39 -0.19
C GLU A 89 -1.66 19.33 0.13
N THR A 90 -2.32 20.46 0.39
CA THR A 90 -3.77 20.52 0.67
C THR A 90 -4.60 20.73 -0.60
N GLN A 91 -3.93 21.01 -1.72
CA GLN A 91 -4.57 21.18 -3.01
C GLN A 91 -5.13 19.86 -3.54
N LEU A 92 -6.41 19.88 -3.92
CA LEU A 92 -7.10 18.73 -4.47
C LEU A 92 -6.62 18.45 -5.89
N LEU A 93 -5.92 17.32 -6.06
CA LEU A 93 -5.55 16.76 -7.36
C LEU A 93 -6.50 15.60 -7.65
N ARG A 94 -7.31 15.71 -8.70
CA ARG A 94 -8.25 14.66 -9.08
C ARG A 94 -7.65 13.75 -10.16
N LEU A 95 -7.73 12.45 -9.93
CA LEU A 95 -7.25 11.40 -10.85
C LEU A 95 -8.43 10.74 -11.60
N PRO A 96 -8.19 10.07 -12.75
CA PRO A 96 -9.25 9.35 -13.47
C PRO A 96 -10.11 8.44 -12.59
N SER A 97 -9.51 7.70 -11.65
CA SER A 97 -10.23 6.83 -10.69
C SER A 97 -11.19 7.57 -9.74
N GLN A 98 -11.08 8.89 -9.64
CA GLN A 98 -11.93 9.75 -8.82
C GLN A 98 -12.98 10.52 -9.66
N LEU A 99 -13.06 10.23 -10.95
CA LEU A 99 -14.08 10.76 -11.84
C LEU A 99 -15.21 9.74 -12.06
N PRO A 100 -16.43 10.22 -12.40
CA PRO A 100 -17.52 9.34 -12.80
C PRO A 100 -17.15 8.47 -14.00
N SER A 101 -17.71 7.26 -14.08
CA SER A 101 -17.43 6.32 -15.18
C SER A 101 -17.85 6.85 -16.56
N SER A 102 -18.76 7.82 -16.64
CA SER A 102 -19.13 8.51 -17.89
C SER A 102 -17.95 9.22 -18.55
N THR A 103 -17.00 9.68 -17.74
CA THR A 103 -15.84 10.48 -18.18
C THR A 103 -14.71 9.61 -18.73
N HIS A 104 -14.72 8.31 -18.36
CA HIS A 104 -13.66 7.37 -18.72
C HIS A 104 -13.66 7.06 -20.21
N ALA A 105 -14.83 7.13 -20.87
CA ALA A 105 -14.96 6.94 -22.31
C ALA A 105 -14.28 8.06 -23.13
N SER A 106 -14.22 9.28 -22.60
CA SER A 106 -13.62 10.43 -23.28
C SER A 106 -12.09 10.39 -23.30
N ASN A 107 -11.46 9.66 -22.36
CA ASN A 107 -10.01 9.61 -22.21
C ASN A 107 -9.51 8.18 -21.86
N PRO A 108 -9.66 7.21 -22.76
CA PRO A 108 -9.35 5.80 -22.48
C PRO A 108 -7.86 5.58 -22.19
N CYS A 109 -6.96 6.30 -22.87
CA CYS A 109 -5.51 6.12 -22.68
C CYS A 109 -5.03 6.50 -21.26
N LEU A 110 -5.61 7.55 -20.66
CA LEU A 110 -5.26 7.97 -19.30
C LEU A 110 -5.81 7.01 -18.24
N VAL A 111 -7.00 6.47 -18.50
CA VAL A 111 -7.61 5.42 -17.66
C VAL A 111 -6.73 4.17 -17.68
N ASP A 112 -6.28 3.72 -18.85
CA ASP A 112 -5.38 2.57 -18.99
C ASP A 112 -4.05 2.78 -18.28
N MET A 113 -3.45 3.98 -18.42
CA MET A 113 -2.21 4.33 -17.74
C MET A 113 -2.37 4.34 -16.22
N GLU A 114 -3.43 4.95 -15.68
CA GLU A 114 -3.69 4.91 -14.25
C GLU A 114 -3.94 3.47 -13.79
N CYS A 115 -4.75 2.69 -14.52
CA CYS A 115 -5.04 1.30 -14.20
C CYS A 115 -3.74 0.47 -14.05
N LYS A 116 -2.84 0.58 -15.02
CA LYS A 116 -1.51 -0.08 -14.99
C LYS A 116 -0.70 0.38 -13.77
N LEU A 117 -0.62 1.69 -13.53
CA LEU A 117 0.12 2.24 -12.38
C LEU A 117 -0.45 1.78 -11.04
N ARG A 118 -1.78 1.74 -10.89
CA ARG A 118 -2.46 1.27 -9.67
C ARG A 118 -2.23 -0.20 -9.41
N TYR A 119 -2.28 -1.02 -10.46
CA TYR A 119 -1.95 -2.44 -10.35
C TYR A 119 -0.52 -2.64 -9.82
N ALA A 120 0.47 -1.98 -10.42
CA ALA A 120 1.85 -2.12 -9.95
C ALA A 120 2.08 -1.54 -8.55
N GLN A 121 1.43 -0.44 -8.20
CA GLN A 121 1.46 0.08 -6.83
C GLN A 121 0.90 -0.93 -5.84
N ALA A 122 -0.18 -1.62 -6.19
CA ALA A 122 -0.78 -2.65 -5.34
C ALA A 122 0.17 -3.85 -5.17
N THR A 123 0.78 -4.34 -6.26
CA THR A 123 1.73 -5.47 -6.19
C THR A 123 2.97 -5.12 -5.36
N ASP A 124 3.55 -3.94 -5.58
CA ASP A 124 4.72 -3.50 -4.80
C ASP A 124 4.36 -3.29 -3.32
N SER A 125 3.13 -2.82 -3.04
CA SER A 125 2.65 -2.66 -1.66
C SER A 125 2.42 -3.98 -0.96
N ILE A 126 1.92 -5.02 -1.64
CA ILE A 126 1.80 -6.36 -1.07
C ILE A 126 3.19 -6.91 -0.71
N ALA A 127 4.16 -6.79 -1.63
CA ALA A 127 5.52 -7.25 -1.39
C ALA A 127 6.16 -6.54 -0.17
N GLU A 128 5.99 -5.21 -0.07
CA GLU A 128 6.47 -4.45 1.10
C GLU A 128 5.70 -4.81 2.38
N LEU A 129 4.40 -5.11 2.27
CA LEU A 129 3.56 -5.48 3.43
C LEU A 129 4.04 -6.80 4.04
N ARG A 130 4.33 -7.81 3.21
CA ARG A 130 4.88 -9.10 3.67
C ARG A 130 6.18 -8.91 4.45
N GLN A 131 7.12 -8.14 3.90
CA GLN A 131 8.39 -7.86 4.57
C GLN A 131 8.16 -7.11 5.91
N SER A 132 7.24 -6.15 5.94
CA SER A 132 6.90 -5.41 7.15
C SER A 132 6.27 -6.31 8.23
N LEU A 133 5.42 -7.25 7.84
CA LEU A 133 4.81 -8.23 8.74
C LEU A 133 5.85 -9.19 9.33
N ILE A 134 6.78 -9.69 8.50
CA ILE A 134 7.92 -10.51 8.97
C ILE A 134 8.71 -9.76 10.04
N VAL A 135 9.07 -8.49 9.80
CA VAL A 135 9.75 -7.65 10.79
C VAL A 135 8.93 -7.51 12.08
N CYS A 136 7.62 -7.26 11.99
CA CYS A 136 6.75 -7.16 13.16
C CYS A 136 6.70 -8.47 13.97
N ALA A 137 6.63 -9.62 13.29
CA ALA A 137 6.65 -10.93 13.92
C ALA A 137 7.98 -11.17 14.67
N HIS A 138 9.12 -10.89 14.02
CA HIS A 138 10.44 -10.99 14.65
C HIS A 138 10.60 -10.05 15.84
N LEU A 139 10.16 -8.80 15.75
CA LEU A 139 10.24 -7.85 16.86
C LEU A 139 9.35 -8.27 18.03
N THR A 140 8.19 -8.86 17.74
CA THR A 140 7.30 -9.39 18.78
C THR A 140 7.95 -10.57 19.50
N LYS A 141 8.56 -11.49 18.74
CA LYS A 141 9.33 -12.60 19.29
C LYS A 141 10.51 -12.11 20.14
N TYR A 142 11.33 -11.21 19.61
CA TYR A 142 12.46 -10.59 20.32
C TYR A 142 12.03 -9.93 21.63
N LYS A 143 10.94 -9.14 21.61
CA LYS A 143 10.43 -8.49 22.83
C LYS A 143 10.13 -9.52 23.92
N VAL A 144 9.45 -10.60 23.57
CA VAL A 144 9.09 -11.61 24.56
C VAL A 144 10.32 -12.37 25.07
N ASP A 145 11.24 -12.74 24.18
CA ASP A 145 12.35 -13.62 24.54
C ASP A 145 13.50 -12.87 25.25
N GLN A 146 13.74 -11.61 24.88
CA GLN A 146 14.97 -10.89 25.22
C GLN A 146 14.76 -9.62 26.06
N VAL A 147 13.52 -9.11 26.18
CA VAL A 147 13.28 -7.81 26.83
C VAL A 147 12.61 -7.99 28.19
N SER A 148 13.34 -7.64 29.25
CA SER A 148 12.87 -7.62 30.63
C SER A 148 13.11 -6.25 31.29
N GLY A 149 12.32 -5.92 32.33
CA GLY A 149 12.40 -4.63 33.04
C GLY A 149 11.67 -3.47 32.35
N GLN A 150 11.40 -2.40 33.10
CA GLN A 150 10.50 -1.30 32.68
C GLN A 150 11.04 -0.50 31.48
N ASN A 151 12.27 0.02 31.58
CA ASN A 151 12.84 0.90 30.54
C ASN A 151 13.08 0.17 29.20
N PRO A 152 13.64 -1.06 29.16
CA PRO A 152 13.73 -1.83 27.93
C PRO A 152 12.36 -2.15 27.31
N ASN A 153 11.35 -2.46 28.14
CA ASN A 153 9.99 -2.70 27.65
C ASN A 153 9.37 -1.48 26.97
N THR A 154 9.52 -0.28 27.55
CA THR A 154 9.05 0.96 26.92
C THR A 154 9.73 1.19 25.58
N ARG A 155 11.06 0.98 25.49
CA ARG A 155 11.81 1.11 24.22
C ARG A 155 11.35 0.09 23.17
N ALA A 156 11.20 -1.17 23.56
CA ALA A 156 10.73 -2.24 22.67
C ALA A 156 9.29 -1.98 22.17
N ARG A 157 8.41 -1.49 23.05
CA ARG A 157 7.04 -1.07 22.69
C ARG A 157 7.06 0.06 21.65
N THR A 158 7.92 1.06 21.83
CA THR A 158 8.07 2.15 20.85
C THR A 158 8.55 1.64 19.49
N LEU A 159 9.46 0.67 19.44
CA LEU A 159 9.91 0.05 18.19
C LEU A 159 8.78 -0.74 17.50
N LEU A 160 8.02 -1.54 18.27
CA LEU A 160 6.85 -2.26 17.76
C LEU A 160 5.80 -1.30 17.20
N ASN A 161 5.44 -0.24 17.93
CA ASN A 161 4.47 0.75 17.47
C ASN A 161 4.92 1.42 16.16
N LYS A 162 6.23 1.67 15.99
CA LYS A 162 6.78 2.20 14.73
C LYS A 162 6.65 1.18 13.58
N ALA A 163 6.93 -0.09 13.85
CA ALA A 163 6.80 -1.16 12.86
C ALA A 163 5.33 -1.41 12.47
N GLU A 164 4.41 -1.43 13.43
CA GLU A 164 2.97 -1.52 13.21
C GLU A 164 2.45 -0.30 12.43
N ALA A 165 2.87 0.92 12.79
CA ALA A 165 2.52 2.12 12.04
C ALA A 165 3.01 2.07 10.58
N ARG A 166 4.20 1.50 10.33
CA ARG A 166 4.69 1.26 8.97
C ARG A 166 3.80 0.26 8.23
N THR A 167 3.49 -0.88 8.84
CA THR A 167 2.59 -1.90 8.29
C THR A 167 1.23 -1.31 7.90
N ASN A 168 0.64 -0.50 8.78
CA ASN A 168 -0.62 0.18 8.51
C ASN A 168 -0.54 1.16 7.33
N ARG A 169 0.56 1.92 7.22
CA ARG A 169 0.78 2.82 6.06
C ARG A 169 0.86 2.06 4.74
N ILE A 170 1.56 0.92 4.73
CA ILE A 170 1.68 0.08 3.54
C ILE A 170 0.33 -0.55 3.19
N ALA A 171 -0.41 -1.06 4.20
CA ALA A 171 -1.75 -1.60 4.01
C ALA A 171 -2.71 -0.54 3.45
N MET A 172 -2.69 0.69 3.97
CA MET A 172 -3.47 1.80 3.41
C MET A 172 -3.10 2.09 1.95
N ARG A 173 -1.80 2.07 1.62
CA ARG A 173 -1.33 2.27 0.23
C ARG A 173 -1.86 1.20 -0.71
N TYR A 174 -1.84 -0.07 -0.27
CA TYR A 174 -2.43 -1.18 -1.00
C TYR A 174 -3.95 -0.99 -1.19
N SER A 175 -4.69 -0.73 -0.12
CA SER A 175 -6.16 -0.57 -0.17
C SER A 175 -6.59 0.58 -1.08
N VAL A 176 -5.90 1.72 -1.01
CA VAL A 176 -6.17 2.87 -1.89
C VAL A 176 -5.86 2.52 -3.35
N ALA A 177 -4.70 1.90 -3.62
CA ALA A 177 -4.31 1.52 -4.97
C ALA A 177 -5.30 0.50 -5.57
N TRP A 178 -5.70 -0.51 -4.80
CA TRP A 178 -6.63 -1.55 -5.21
C TRP A 178 -8.03 -1.00 -5.46
N LYS A 179 -8.53 -0.12 -4.58
CA LYS A 179 -9.82 0.56 -4.77
C LYS A 179 -9.84 1.36 -6.07
N SER A 180 -8.80 2.16 -6.32
CA SER A 180 -8.66 2.93 -7.56
C SER A 180 -8.57 2.03 -8.80
N TYR A 181 -7.85 0.90 -8.71
CA TYR A 181 -7.80 -0.07 -9.79
C TYR A 181 -9.19 -0.65 -10.09
N LEU A 182 -9.91 -1.10 -9.07
CA LEU A 182 -11.25 -1.69 -9.23
C LEU A 182 -12.25 -0.70 -9.84
N THR A 183 -12.18 0.59 -9.48
CA THR A 183 -13.05 1.62 -10.08
C THR A 183 -12.81 1.84 -11.57
N LEU A 184 -11.58 1.61 -12.06
CA LEU A 184 -11.22 1.80 -13.46
C LEU A 184 -11.40 0.53 -14.29
N ALA A 185 -11.07 -0.62 -13.70
CA ALA A 185 -11.13 -1.95 -14.31
C ALA A 185 -12.57 -2.48 -14.49
N GLY A 186 -13.53 -1.96 -13.72
CA GLY A 186 -14.87 -2.56 -13.59
C GLY A 186 -14.85 -3.84 -12.73
N SER A 187 -16.04 -4.35 -12.38
CA SER A 187 -16.20 -5.46 -11.42
C SER A 187 -15.34 -6.68 -11.79
N GLY A 188 -14.48 -7.09 -10.86
CA GLY A 188 -13.27 -7.90 -11.08
C GLY A 188 -13.40 -9.31 -11.67
N LEU A 189 -14.60 -9.83 -11.92
CA LEU A 189 -14.76 -11.12 -12.62
C LEU A 189 -14.47 -11.00 -14.12
N GLY A 190 -14.85 -9.88 -14.74
CA GLY A 190 -14.60 -9.61 -16.16
C GLY A 190 -13.11 -9.42 -16.45
N MET A 191 -12.37 -8.72 -15.58
CA MET A 191 -10.94 -8.49 -15.77
C MET A 191 -10.09 -9.73 -15.47
N VAL A 192 -10.43 -10.57 -14.50
CA VAL A 192 -9.70 -11.84 -14.30
C VAL A 192 -9.85 -12.74 -15.52
N LEU A 193 -11.04 -12.80 -16.14
CA LEU A 193 -11.28 -13.55 -17.38
C LEU A 193 -10.67 -12.90 -18.64
N ILE A 194 -10.71 -11.57 -18.77
CA ILE A 194 -10.11 -10.84 -19.91
C ILE A 194 -8.59 -10.83 -19.80
N CYS A 195 -8.00 -10.60 -18.62
CA CYS A 195 -6.56 -10.78 -18.40
C CYS A 195 -6.14 -12.23 -18.54
N MET A 196 -6.91 -13.22 -18.05
CA MET A 196 -6.60 -14.64 -18.30
C MET A 196 -6.58 -14.94 -19.79
N LYS A 197 -7.63 -14.54 -20.52
CA LYS A 197 -7.78 -14.84 -21.95
C LYS A 197 -6.78 -14.07 -22.83
N HIS A 198 -6.49 -12.81 -22.49
CA HIS A 198 -5.51 -11.99 -23.19
C HIS A 198 -4.06 -12.36 -22.84
N CYS A 199 -3.76 -12.85 -21.63
CA CYS A 199 -2.41 -13.28 -21.22
C CYS A 199 -2.08 -14.72 -21.65
N MET A 200 -3.05 -15.62 -21.77
CA MET A 200 -2.81 -16.96 -22.35
C MET A 200 -2.46 -16.88 -23.84
N LEU A 201 -3.02 -15.89 -24.56
CA LEU A 201 -2.78 -15.68 -25.99
C LEU A 201 -1.50 -14.88 -26.29
N ASN A 202 -0.99 -14.08 -25.34
CA ASN A 202 0.15 -13.15 -25.55
C ASN A 202 1.35 -13.46 -24.63
N GLY A 203 1.98 -14.62 -24.82
CA GLY A 203 3.39 -14.86 -24.49
C GLY A 203 3.79 -15.20 -23.03
N PRO A 204 4.97 -15.86 -22.85
CA PRO A 204 5.36 -16.57 -21.62
C PRO A 204 5.70 -15.69 -20.40
N ARG A 205 5.86 -14.37 -20.57
CA ARG A 205 6.16 -13.46 -19.44
C ARG A 205 4.93 -13.12 -18.59
N HIS A 206 3.74 -13.20 -19.17
CA HIS A 206 2.48 -12.90 -18.46
C HIS A 206 1.96 -14.15 -17.73
N SER A 207 2.15 -15.35 -18.28
CA SER A 207 1.89 -16.61 -17.56
C SER A 207 2.77 -16.75 -16.32
N ALA A 208 4.05 -16.36 -16.39
CA ALA A 208 4.95 -16.36 -15.23
C ALA A 208 4.57 -15.33 -14.15
N GLN A 209 3.82 -14.28 -14.48
CA GLN A 209 3.28 -13.33 -13.49
C GLN A 209 2.01 -13.88 -12.84
N MET A 210 1.18 -14.59 -13.61
CA MET A 210 -0.01 -15.27 -13.08
C MET A 210 0.37 -16.47 -12.21
N GLN A 211 1.40 -17.22 -12.57
CA GLN A 211 1.96 -18.27 -11.72
C GLN A 211 2.53 -17.68 -10.44
N ARG A 212 3.27 -16.56 -10.51
CA ARG A 212 3.71 -15.84 -9.32
C ARG A 212 2.54 -15.34 -8.49
N TRP A 213 1.49 -14.79 -9.09
CA TRP A 213 0.30 -14.38 -8.34
C TRP A 213 -0.40 -15.56 -7.65
N ALA A 214 -0.51 -16.71 -8.33
CA ALA A 214 -1.04 -17.92 -7.74
C ALA A 214 -0.16 -18.43 -6.59
N GLU A 215 1.16 -18.51 -6.80
CA GLU A 215 2.15 -18.82 -5.76
C GLU A 215 2.06 -17.81 -4.60
N GLU A 216 1.88 -16.52 -4.89
CA GLU A 216 1.80 -15.46 -3.90
C GLU A 216 0.51 -15.53 -3.08
N VAL A 217 -0.61 -15.93 -3.68
CA VAL A 217 -1.87 -16.20 -2.96
C VAL A 217 -1.69 -17.41 -2.05
N GLN A 218 -1.07 -18.48 -2.56
CA GLN A 218 -0.75 -19.67 -1.77
C GLN A 218 0.22 -19.36 -0.62
N LEU A 219 1.27 -18.58 -0.86
CA LEU A 219 2.21 -18.16 0.18
C LEU A 219 1.54 -17.26 1.21
N LEU A 220 0.62 -16.38 0.81
CA LEU A 220 -0.12 -15.57 1.76
C LEU A 220 -1.00 -16.44 2.66
N GLN A 221 -1.69 -17.42 2.08
CA GLN A 221 -2.47 -18.41 2.82
C GLN A 221 -1.58 -19.21 3.78
N GLU A 222 -0.39 -19.61 3.35
CA GLU A 222 0.56 -20.33 4.21
C GLU A 222 1.08 -19.48 5.36
N GLU A 223 1.49 -18.24 5.08
CA GLU A 223 1.92 -17.28 6.11
C GLU A 223 0.79 -16.99 7.11
N MET A 224 -0.47 -16.94 6.64
CA MET A 224 -1.65 -16.82 7.50
C MET A 224 -1.75 -18.05 8.42
N HIS A 225 -1.67 -19.27 7.91
CA HIS A 225 -1.65 -20.47 8.75
C HIS A 225 -0.51 -20.44 9.78
N HIS A 226 0.70 -20.07 9.35
CA HIS A 226 1.85 -19.93 10.25
C HIS A 226 1.66 -18.86 11.33
N VAL A 227 0.97 -17.75 11.06
CA VAL A 227 0.68 -16.72 12.07
C VAL A 227 -0.27 -17.24 13.15
N LEU A 228 -1.25 -18.08 12.80
CA LEU A 228 -2.12 -18.72 13.79
C LEU A 228 -1.37 -19.77 14.58
N GLN A 229 -0.65 -20.66 13.90
CA GLN A 229 0.14 -21.70 14.56
C GLN A 229 1.17 -21.09 15.50
N PHE A 230 1.86 -20.02 15.09
CA PHE A 230 2.79 -19.29 15.94
C PHE A 230 2.09 -18.66 17.15
N SER A 231 0.92 -18.06 16.95
CA SER A 231 0.15 -17.47 18.05
C SER A 231 -0.27 -18.53 19.06
N GLU A 232 -0.75 -19.70 18.63
CA GLU A 232 -1.14 -20.79 19.52
C GLU A 232 0.06 -21.45 20.20
N TYR A 233 1.14 -21.71 19.46
CA TYR A 233 2.42 -22.15 20.01
C TYR A 233 2.92 -21.19 21.11
N ARG A 234 2.78 -19.87 20.91
CA ARG A 234 3.22 -18.90 21.93
C ARG A 234 2.28 -18.83 23.12
N ALA A 235 0.99 -19.05 22.93
CA ALA A 235 0.03 -19.14 24.03
C ALA A 235 0.36 -20.34 24.93
N THR A 236 0.52 -21.52 24.33
CA THR A 236 0.90 -22.75 25.04
C THR A 236 2.27 -22.61 25.73
N TRP A 237 3.26 -22.02 25.05
CA TRP A 237 4.57 -21.73 25.66
C TRP A 237 4.47 -20.87 26.93
N TRP A 238 3.57 -19.88 26.97
CA TRP A 238 3.33 -19.07 28.16
C TRP A 238 2.59 -19.85 29.27
N GLU A 239 1.70 -20.77 28.91
CA GLU A 239 0.99 -21.65 29.85
C GLU A 239 1.89 -22.71 30.47
N ASP A 240 2.77 -23.31 29.68
CA ASP A 240 3.80 -24.21 30.20
C ASP A 240 4.67 -23.49 31.23
N ARG A 241 4.94 -22.21 31.00
CA ARG A 241 5.71 -21.37 31.93
C ARG A 241 4.96 -21.00 33.21
N LYS A 242 3.63 -21.02 33.20
CA LYS A 242 2.80 -20.94 34.41
C LYS A 242 2.94 -22.20 35.28
N SER A 243 3.22 -23.37 34.68
CA SER A 243 3.36 -24.63 35.42
C SER A 243 4.73 -24.81 36.10
N LEU A 244 5.75 -24.07 35.66
CA LEU A 244 7.10 -24.12 36.22
C LEU A 244 7.17 -23.42 37.58
N ARG A 245 7.17 -24.20 38.68
CA ARG A 245 7.43 -23.68 40.02
C ARG A 245 8.91 -23.35 40.20
N MET A 246 9.21 -22.14 40.61
CA MET A 246 10.55 -21.73 41.04
C MET A 246 10.67 -21.88 42.57
N PRO A 247 11.48 -22.82 43.08
CA PRO A 247 11.65 -23.00 44.52
C PRO A 247 12.29 -21.75 45.16
N GLY A 248 11.79 -21.34 46.32
CA GLY A 248 12.36 -20.22 47.11
C GLY A 248 11.83 -18.82 46.79
N LEU A 249 10.78 -18.70 45.96
CA LEU A 249 10.15 -17.42 45.64
C LEU A 249 8.98 -17.10 46.60
N LEU A 250 8.82 -15.83 46.99
CA LEU A 250 7.71 -15.35 47.82
C LEU A 250 6.36 -15.64 47.12
N LEU A 251 5.34 -16.03 47.88
CA LEU A 251 4.02 -16.43 47.37
C LEU A 251 3.40 -15.35 46.45
N ASP A 252 3.39 -14.08 46.87
CA ASP A 252 2.83 -12.96 46.09
C ASP A 252 3.54 -12.76 44.75
N LEU A 253 4.86 -12.97 44.71
CA LEU A 253 5.65 -12.85 43.49
C LEU A 253 5.40 -14.03 42.55
N SER A 254 5.21 -15.23 43.11
CA SER A 254 4.78 -16.41 42.36
C SER A 254 3.41 -16.17 41.71
N ASP A 255 2.45 -15.64 42.44
CA ASP A 255 1.11 -15.34 41.93
C ASP A 255 1.13 -14.26 40.84
N GLY A 256 1.97 -13.23 40.99
CA GLY A 256 2.19 -12.21 39.96
C GLY A 256 2.75 -12.78 38.65
N ILE A 257 3.71 -13.72 38.73
CA ILE A 257 4.28 -14.40 37.55
C ILE A 257 3.22 -15.27 36.86
N HIS A 258 2.43 -16.03 37.64
CA HIS A 258 1.33 -16.83 37.09
C HIS A 258 0.29 -15.96 36.38
N ALA A 259 -0.12 -14.85 37.00
CA ALA A 259 -1.08 -13.91 36.42
C ALA A 259 -0.53 -13.25 35.15
N TYR A 260 0.75 -12.87 35.13
CA TYR A 260 1.39 -12.29 33.95
C TYR A 260 1.48 -13.28 32.79
N ALA A 261 1.92 -14.51 33.05
CA ALA A 261 2.00 -15.57 32.05
C ALA A 261 0.62 -15.89 31.46
N ALA A 262 -0.41 -16.01 32.31
CA ALA A 262 -1.80 -16.23 31.87
C ALA A 262 -2.32 -15.07 30.99
N LYS A 263 -2.00 -13.82 31.35
CA LYS A 263 -2.33 -12.64 30.54
C LYS A 263 -1.60 -12.65 29.19
N GLN A 264 -0.34 -13.06 29.13
CA GLN A 264 0.38 -13.14 27.86
C GLN A 264 -0.23 -14.22 26.96
N ALA A 265 -0.58 -15.38 27.51
CA ALA A 265 -1.27 -16.44 26.77
C ALA A 265 -2.60 -15.95 26.19
N SER A 266 -3.42 -15.22 26.97
CA SER A 266 -4.69 -14.67 26.48
C SER A 266 -4.49 -13.69 25.33
N ILE A 267 -3.48 -12.80 25.41
CA ILE A 267 -3.17 -11.84 24.34
C ILE A 267 -2.84 -12.53 23.01
N PHE A 268 -2.07 -13.62 23.03
CA PHE A 268 -1.74 -14.37 21.82
C PHE A 268 -2.97 -15.07 21.22
N ARG A 269 -3.85 -15.62 22.06
CA ARG A 269 -5.11 -16.23 21.60
C ARG A 269 -6.11 -15.23 21.06
N ASP A 270 -6.24 -14.07 21.71
CA ASP A 270 -7.13 -13.02 21.23
C ASP A 270 -6.66 -12.48 19.87
N ARG A 271 -5.34 -12.29 19.70
CA ARG A 271 -4.76 -11.94 18.41
C ARG A 271 -5.01 -13.01 17.33
N ALA A 272 -4.93 -14.29 17.68
CA ALA A 272 -5.27 -15.37 16.75
C ALA A 272 -6.75 -15.31 16.32
N LYS A 273 -7.67 -15.06 17.26
CA LYS A 273 -9.11 -14.88 16.96
C LYS A 273 -9.36 -13.68 16.06
N ASP A 274 -8.70 -12.55 16.32
CA ASP A 274 -8.81 -11.36 15.49
C ASP A 274 -8.36 -11.66 14.05
N PHE A 275 -7.25 -12.37 13.87
CA PHE A 275 -6.79 -12.79 12.55
C PHE A 275 -7.76 -13.77 11.87
N VAL A 276 -8.26 -14.78 12.58
CA VAL A 276 -9.29 -15.70 12.07
C VAL A 276 -10.53 -14.93 11.61
N TRP A 277 -10.98 -13.95 12.39
CA TRP A 277 -12.12 -13.10 12.03
C TRP A 277 -11.84 -12.29 10.76
N ILE A 278 -10.69 -11.61 10.69
CA ILE A 278 -10.26 -10.87 9.50
C ILE A 278 -10.27 -11.79 8.27
N TRP A 279 -9.80 -13.04 8.39
CA TRP A 279 -9.70 -13.94 7.24
C TRP A 279 -11.04 -14.51 6.79
N LYS A 280 -11.94 -14.83 7.75
CA LYS A 280 -13.33 -15.18 7.44
C LYS A 280 -14.05 -14.04 6.71
N THR A 281 -13.81 -12.78 7.11
CA THR A 281 -14.41 -11.63 6.41
C THR A 281 -13.89 -11.43 4.99
N LEU A 282 -12.71 -11.97 4.67
CA LEU A 282 -12.10 -11.92 3.34
C LEU A 282 -12.50 -13.11 2.44
N GLY A 283 -13.36 -14.02 2.93
CA GLY A 283 -13.83 -15.18 2.15
C GLY A 283 -12.77 -16.25 1.92
N VAL A 284 -11.75 -16.32 2.79
CA VAL A 284 -10.74 -17.38 2.77
C VAL A 284 -11.17 -18.45 3.77
N ASP A 285 -11.50 -19.64 3.27
CA ASP A 285 -11.77 -20.79 4.14
C ASP A 285 -10.46 -21.21 4.80
N ILE A 286 -10.36 -20.99 6.11
CA ILE A 286 -9.30 -21.56 6.93
C ILE A 286 -9.66 -23.04 7.06
N ILE A 287 -9.07 -23.88 6.22
CA ILE A 287 -9.14 -25.32 6.37
C ILE A 287 -8.50 -25.61 7.73
N HIS A 288 -9.32 -25.92 8.75
CA HIS A 288 -8.80 -26.62 9.91
C HIS A 288 -8.26 -27.93 9.37
N SER A 289 -6.94 -28.11 9.40
CA SER A 289 -6.33 -29.43 9.33
C SER A 289 -6.67 -30.15 10.63
N ASP A 290 -7.94 -30.54 10.77
CA ASP A 290 -8.36 -31.58 11.68
C ASP A 290 -8.06 -32.91 10.97
N GLU A 291 -6.79 -33.33 10.98
CA GLU A 291 -6.35 -34.70 10.67
C GLU A 291 -4.90 -34.85 11.17
N ASP A 292 -4.77 -35.14 12.47
CA ASP A 292 -4.02 -36.26 13.08
C ASP A 292 -3.72 -36.02 14.58
#